data_AF-A0A800N3L0-F1
#
_entry.id   AF-A0A800N3L0-F1
#
_cell.length_a   1.000
_cell.length_b   1.000
_cell.length_c   1.000
_cell.angle_alpha   90.00
_cell.angle_beta   90.00
_cell.angle_gamma   90.00
#
_symmetry.space_group_name_H-M   'P 1'
#
loop_
_entity.id
_entity.type
_entity.pdbx_description
1 polymer ?
#
loop_
_entity_poly.entity_id
_entity_poly.type
_entity_poly.pdbx_seq_one_letter_code
_entity_poly.pdbx_strand_id
1 'polypeptide(L)'
;MDTLARALLPTLLHELANTTQLLTGLHALTTMAGGEELLASHEDELARAGNDTQRLGWLLGVLGAAGGHDVLLARREPAGLDWIVSLVTKAARREERPLPTAPATLPRLMGCTPDGWSVPWAVGSLLWQVGEQSNPSAWHFRLEADGWRLVLPGCDPAEFVEQVPGATLVDRTDGPGADLLLPAEYLSQP
;
A
#
# COMPACT_ATOMS: atom_id res chain seq x y z
N MET A 1 -17.19 -3.89 8.33
CA MET A 1 -16.16 -3.64 7.29
C MET A 1 -15.40 -2.40 7.71
N ASP A 2 -14.09 -2.58 7.89
CA ASP A 2 -13.11 -1.56 8.24
C ASP A 2 -13.25 -0.28 7.38
N THR A 3 -12.99 0.89 7.97
CA THR A 3 -13.19 2.20 7.33
C THR A 3 -12.25 2.39 6.15
N LEU A 4 -10.99 2.00 6.28
CA LEU A 4 -10.03 2.06 5.18
C LEU A 4 -10.45 1.10 4.06
N ALA A 5 -10.79 -0.14 4.37
CA ALA A 5 -11.22 -1.12 3.36
C ALA A 5 -12.38 -0.60 2.50
N ARG A 6 -13.33 0.11 3.11
CA ARG A 6 -14.45 0.75 2.42
C ARG A 6 -14.02 1.85 1.45
N ALA A 7 -13.03 2.65 1.84
CA ALA A 7 -12.51 3.73 1.01
C ALA A 7 -11.63 3.21 -0.15
N LEU A 8 -10.82 2.17 0.12
CA LEU A 8 -9.91 1.61 -0.89
C LEU A 8 -10.63 0.80 -1.96
N LEU A 9 -11.68 0.06 -1.59
CA LEU A 9 -12.34 -0.89 -2.49
C LEU A 9 -12.84 -0.24 -3.81
N PRO A 10 -13.57 0.89 -3.82
CA PRO A 10 -13.99 1.54 -5.06
C PRO A 10 -12.82 1.95 -5.95
N THR A 11 -11.73 2.43 -5.36
CA THR A 11 -10.52 2.85 -6.07
C THR A 11 -9.81 1.64 -6.68
N LEU A 12 -9.68 0.56 -5.91
CA LEU A 12 -9.08 -0.68 -6.37
C LEU A 12 -9.87 -1.32 -7.51
N LEU A 13 -11.21 -1.37 -7.40
CA LEU A 13 -12.08 -1.89 -8.45
C LEU A 13 -12.03 -1.05 -9.73
N HIS A 14 -11.93 0.28 -9.58
CA HIS A 14 -11.76 1.17 -10.73
C HIS A 14 -10.44 0.89 -11.47
N GLU A 15 -9.32 0.76 -10.75
CA GLU A 15 -8.02 0.45 -11.34
C GLU A 15 -8.03 -0.93 -12.00
N LEU A 16 -8.63 -1.94 -11.36
CA LEU A 16 -8.80 -3.28 -11.93
C LEU A 16 -9.63 -3.27 -13.22
N ALA A 17 -10.70 -2.49 -13.25
CA ALA A 17 -11.51 -2.32 -14.45
C ALA A 17 -10.69 -1.72 -15.60
N ASN A 18 -9.90 -0.66 -15.32
CA ASN A 18 -9.04 -0.03 -16.31
C ASN A 18 -7.99 -1.00 -16.87
N THR A 19 -7.33 -1.77 -16.01
CA THR A 19 -6.35 -2.79 -16.43
C THR A 19 -7.01 -3.91 -17.25
N THR A 20 -8.21 -4.34 -16.86
CA THR A 20 -8.98 -5.37 -17.60
C THR A 20 -9.39 -4.87 -18.98
N GLN A 21 -9.80 -3.60 -19.11
CA GLN A 21 -10.12 -2.99 -20.39
C GLN A 21 -8.90 -2.95 -21.32
N LEU A 22 -7.73 -2.57 -20.79
CA LEU A 22 -6.47 -2.60 -21.54
C LEU A 22 -6.15 -4.01 -22.05
N LEU A 23 -6.19 -5.01 -21.16
CA LEU A 23 -5.95 -6.41 -21.54
C LEU A 23 -6.94 -6.92 -22.57
N THR A 24 -8.21 -6.51 -22.48
CA THR A 24 -9.24 -6.86 -23.46
C THR A 24 -8.94 -6.24 -24.83
N GLY A 25 -8.47 -4.99 -24.86
CA GLY A 25 -8.03 -4.32 -26.09
C GLY A 25 -6.84 -5.03 -26.74
N LEU A 26 -5.81 -5.36 -25.94
CA LEU A 26 -4.64 -6.12 -26.40
C LEU A 26 -5.03 -7.52 -26.91
N HIS A 27 -5.95 -8.19 -26.22
CA HIS A 27 -6.48 -9.48 -26.67
C HIS A 27 -7.22 -9.36 -28.01
N ALA A 28 -8.01 -8.31 -28.22
CA ALA A 28 -8.71 -8.11 -29.49
C ALA A 28 -7.72 -8.06 -30.67
N LEU A 29 -6.53 -7.47 -30.51
CA LEU A 29 -5.48 -7.46 -31.53
C LEU A 29 -5.04 -8.88 -31.92
N THR A 30 -5.00 -9.83 -30.99
CA THR A 30 -4.64 -11.24 -31.28
C THR A 30 -5.64 -11.96 -32.18
N THR A 31 -6.87 -11.42 -32.31
CA THR A 31 -7.95 -12.03 -33.10
C THR A 31 -8.14 -11.35 -34.46
N MET A 32 -7.42 -10.27 -34.74
CA MET A 32 -7.50 -9.50 -35.98
C MET A 32 -6.51 -10.02 -37.04
N ALA A 33 -6.92 -10.02 -38.31
CA ALA A 33 -6.01 -10.29 -39.42
C ALA A 33 -4.92 -9.21 -39.49
N GLY A 34 -3.64 -9.60 -39.46
CA GLY A 34 -2.50 -8.68 -39.37
C GLY A 34 -2.28 -8.07 -37.98
N GLY A 35 -2.98 -8.54 -36.95
CA GLY A 35 -2.89 -8.00 -35.60
C GLY A 35 -1.57 -8.28 -34.86
N GLU A 36 -0.77 -9.25 -35.32
CA GLU A 36 0.53 -9.58 -34.71
C GLU A 36 1.53 -8.42 -34.77
N GLU A 37 1.59 -7.70 -35.90
CA GLU A 37 2.48 -6.52 -36.05
C GLU A 37 2.03 -5.35 -35.15
N LEU A 38 0.71 -5.15 -35.04
CA LEU A 38 0.15 -4.15 -34.14
C LEU A 38 0.44 -4.51 -32.68
N LEU A 39 0.22 -5.76 -32.28
CA LEU A 39 0.51 -6.22 -30.92
C LEU A 39 1.99 -6.07 -30.56
N ALA A 40 2.90 -6.35 -31.49
CA ALA A 40 4.34 -6.15 -31.29
C ALA A 40 4.67 -4.68 -30.99
N SER A 41 3.94 -3.73 -31.58
CA SER A 41 4.10 -2.30 -31.28
C SER A 41 3.56 -1.89 -29.89
N HIS A 42 2.81 -2.77 -29.22
CA HIS A 42 2.23 -2.56 -27.89
C HIS A 42 2.83 -3.49 -26.80
N GLU A 43 4.02 -4.06 -27.02
CA GLU A 43 4.68 -4.96 -26.05
C GLU A 43 4.86 -4.29 -24.67
N ASP A 44 5.24 -3.00 -24.65
CA ASP A 44 5.39 -2.22 -23.43
C ASP A 44 4.05 -2.06 -22.67
N GLU A 45 2.93 -1.93 -23.38
CA GLU A 45 1.60 -1.84 -22.78
C GLU A 45 1.20 -3.17 -22.15
N LEU A 46 1.51 -4.29 -22.80
CA LEU A 46 1.28 -5.62 -22.25
C LEU A 46 2.12 -5.86 -21.00
N ALA A 47 3.41 -5.53 -21.03
CA ALA A 47 4.29 -5.63 -19.87
C ALA A 47 3.79 -4.76 -18.70
N ARG A 48 3.35 -3.52 -18.99
CA ARG A 48 2.74 -2.62 -18.01
C ARG A 48 1.45 -3.19 -17.43
N ALA A 49 0.55 -3.72 -18.26
CA ALA A 49 -0.71 -4.31 -17.82
C ALA A 49 -0.48 -5.55 -16.92
N GLY A 50 0.54 -6.34 -17.23
CA GLY A 50 0.96 -7.47 -16.38
C GLY A 50 1.44 -7.00 -15.00
N ASN A 51 2.31 -5.99 -14.95
CA ASN A 51 2.79 -5.40 -13.70
C ASN A 51 1.65 -4.77 -12.87
N ASP A 52 0.73 -4.05 -13.53
CA ASP A 52 -0.44 -3.47 -12.86
C ASP A 52 -1.37 -4.57 -12.33
N THR A 53 -1.56 -5.66 -13.07
CA THR A 53 -2.36 -6.83 -12.63
C THR A 53 -1.74 -7.49 -11.39
N GLN A 54 -0.42 -7.69 -11.38
CA GLN A 54 0.30 -8.21 -10.20
C GLN A 54 0.08 -7.30 -8.98
N ARG A 55 0.31 -5.99 -9.15
CA ARG A 55 0.11 -4.99 -8.09
C ARG A 55 -1.31 -5.04 -7.54
N LEU A 56 -2.31 -4.99 -8.42
CA LEU A 56 -3.72 -4.96 -8.05
C LEU A 56 -4.18 -6.26 -7.38
N GLY A 57 -3.70 -7.41 -7.87
CA GLY A 57 -3.95 -8.70 -7.24
C GLY A 57 -3.37 -8.78 -5.83
N TRP A 58 -2.16 -8.25 -5.62
CA TRP A 58 -1.56 -8.20 -4.29
C TRP A 58 -2.33 -7.25 -3.35
N LEU A 59 -2.70 -6.05 -3.81
CA LEU A 59 -3.51 -5.10 -3.02
C LEU A 59 -4.88 -5.68 -2.65
N LEU A 60 -5.53 -6.40 -3.56
CA LEU A 60 -6.77 -7.12 -3.25
C LEU A 60 -6.54 -8.18 -2.16
N GLY A 61 -5.40 -8.87 -2.21
CA GLY A 61 -4.99 -9.81 -1.16
C GLY A 61 -4.79 -9.15 0.19
N VAL A 62 -4.22 -7.93 0.25
CA VAL A 62 -4.08 -7.16 1.50
C VAL A 62 -5.46 -6.84 2.09
N LEU A 63 -6.40 -6.36 1.26
CA LEU A 63 -7.78 -6.08 1.70
C LEU A 63 -8.48 -7.36 2.20
N GLY A 64 -8.26 -8.49 1.53
CA GLY A 64 -8.77 -9.80 1.96
C GLY A 64 -8.22 -10.21 3.33
N ALA A 65 -6.90 -10.11 3.51
CA ALA A 65 -6.22 -10.47 4.76
C ALA A 65 -6.68 -9.60 5.94
N ALA A 66 -6.78 -8.29 5.73
CA ALA A 66 -7.35 -7.35 6.71
C ALA A 66 -8.81 -7.66 7.06
N GLY A 67 -9.56 -8.28 6.14
CA GLY A 67 -10.91 -8.77 6.36
C GLY A 67 -11.00 -10.15 7.06
N GLY A 68 -9.88 -10.74 7.47
CA GLY A 68 -9.81 -12.07 8.09
C GLY A 68 -9.64 -13.23 7.10
N HIS A 69 -9.45 -12.94 5.82
CA HIS A 69 -9.19 -13.93 4.77
C HIS A 69 -7.76 -13.77 4.26
N ASP A 70 -6.79 -14.33 4.97
CA ASP A 70 -5.39 -14.27 4.53
C ASP A 70 -5.15 -15.15 3.30
N VAL A 71 -5.35 -14.53 2.14
CA VAL A 71 -5.10 -15.10 0.81
C VAL A 71 -3.68 -14.82 0.33
N LEU A 72 -2.94 -13.95 1.01
CA LEU A 72 -1.55 -13.65 0.69
C LEU A 72 -0.60 -14.64 1.35
N LEU A 73 -0.98 -15.21 2.50
CA LEU A 73 -0.14 -16.10 3.28
C LEU A 73 1.24 -15.43 3.53
N ALA A 74 2.32 -16.13 3.23
CA ALA A 74 3.69 -15.63 3.29
C ALA A 74 4.11 -14.75 2.09
N ARG A 75 3.24 -14.48 1.10
CA ARG A 75 3.63 -13.66 -0.06
C ARG A 75 3.96 -12.24 0.36
N ARG A 76 5.14 -11.78 -0.05
CA ARG A 76 5.66 -10.43 0.16
C ARG A 76 5.90 -9.77 -1.18
N GLU A 77 5.76 -8.46 -1.20
CA GLU A 77 6.11 -7.62 -2.34
C GLU A 77 6.98 -6.48 -1.83
N PRO A 78 8.26 -6.37 -2.22
CA PRO A 78 9.16 -5.32 -1.71
C PRO A 78 8.61 -3.91 -1.87
N ALA A 79 7.80 -3.67 -2.91
CA ALA A 79 7.14 -2.40 -3.19
C ALA A 79 5.74 -2.27 -2.54
N GLY A 80 5.34 -3.19 -1.65
CA GLY A 80 4.00 -3.21 -1.08
C GLY A 80 3.64 -1.94 -0.30
N LEU A 81 4.62 -1.29 0.34
CA LEU A 81 4.44 0.02 0.98
C LEU A 81 4.14 1.13 -0.04
N ASP A 82 4.88 1.21 -1.13
CA ASP A 82 4.60 2.17 -2.20
C ASP A 82 3.19 1.95 -2.78
N TRP A 83 2.81 0.69 -2.98
CA TRP A 83 1.54 0.34 -3.58
C TRP A 83 0.35 0.70 -2.69
N ILE A 84 0.42 0.42 -1.39
CA ILE A 84 -0.66 0.78 -0.46
C ILE A 84 -0.76 2.30 -0.29
N VAL A 85 0.36 3.01 -0.16
CA VAL A 85 0.39 4.48 -0.02
C VAL A 85 -0.18 5.15 -1.27
N SER A 86 0.17 4.65 -2.46
CA SER A 86 -0.40 5.12 -3.72
C SER A 86 -1.91 4.90 -3.78
N LEU A 87 -2.41 3.74 -3.37
CA LEU A 87 -3.85 3.44 -3.35
C LEU A 87 -4.61 4.32 -2.36
N VAL A 88 -4.07 4.51 -1.15
CA VAL A 88 -4.60 5.42 -0.12
C VAL A 88 -4.67 6.85 -0.64
N THR A 89 -3.62 7.31 -1.33
CA THR A 89 -3.57 8.66 -1.92
C THR A 89 -4.65 8.84 -2.99
N LYS A 90 -4.84 7.85 -3.86
CA LYS A 90 -5.91 7.88 -4.87
C LYS A 90 -7.30 7.88 -4.21
N ALA A 91 -7.52 7.07 -3.18
CA ALA A 91 -8.78 7.01 -2.45
C ALA A 91 -9.09 8.33 -1.73
N ALA A 92 -8.12 8.91 -1.03
CA ALA A 92 -8.31 10.19 -0.34
C ALA A 92 -8.60 11.34 -1.31
N ARG A 93 -7.91 11.37 -2.47
CA ARG A 93 -8.20 12.34 -3.53
C ARG A 93 -9.64 12.23 -4.03
N ARG A 94 -10.16 11.01 -4.17
CA ARG A 94 -11.55 10.75 -4.58
C ARG A 94 -12.55 11.27 -3.55
N GLU A 95 -12.21 11.21 -2.26
CA GLU A 95 -13.05 11.69 -1.16
C GLU A 95 -12.76 13.15 -0.77
N GLU A 96 -11.93 13.86 -1.52
CA GLU A 96 -11.46 15.22 -1.20
C GLU A 96 -10.88 15.34 0.22
N ARG A 97 -10.33 14.24 0.72
CA ARG A 97 -9.75 14.12 2.07
C ARG A 97 -8.29 14.59 2.04
N PRO A 98 -7.87 15.47 2.95
CA PRO A 98 -6.46 15.83 3.07
C PRO A 98 -5.66 14.61 3.53
N LEU A 99 -4.43 14.48 3.03
CA LEU A 99 -3.46 13.49 3.52
C LEU A 99 -2.15 14.18 3.85
N PRO A 100 -1.39 13.65 4.81
CA PRO A 100 -0.05 14.14 5.10
C PRO A 100 0.85 13.97 3.87
N THR A 101 1.76 14.90 3.66
CA THR A 101 2.74 14.82 2.56
C THR A 101 3.57 13.54 2.70
N ALA A 102 3.54 12.71 1.67
CA ALA A 102 4.33 11.49 1.60
C ALA A 102 5.83 11.77 1.49
N PRO A 103 6.69 10.96 2.11
CA PRO A 103 8.14 11.07 1.94
C PRO A 103 8.52 10.75 0.49
N ALA A 104 9.64 11.32 0.02
CA ALA A 104 10.12 11.14 -1.35
C ALA A 104 10.47 9.68 -1.70
N THR A 105 10.87 8.90 -0.70
CA THR A 105 11.18 7.47 -0.84
C THR A 105 10.63 6.72 0.36
N LEU A 106 10.13 5.51 0.12
CA LEU A 106 9.68 4.58 1.15
C LEU A 106 10.66 3.41 1.25
N PRO A 107 10.86 2.87 2.45
CA PRO A 107 11.64 1.64 2.62
C PRO A 107 10.94 0.45 1.94
N ARG A 108 11.71 -0.56 1.57
CA ARG A 108 11.21 -1.80 0.95
C ARG A 108 10.83 -2.81 2.02
N LEU A 109 9.74 -3.55 1.80
CA LEU A 109 9.41 -4.70 2.63
C LEU A 109 10.44 -5.82 2.45
N MET A 110 10.93 -6.36 3.57
CA MET A 110 11.84 -7.49 3.61
C MET A 110 11.09 -8.82 3.72
N GLY A 111 11.72 -9.90 3.25
CA GLY A 111 11.13 -11.24 3.15
C GLY A 111 10.90 -11.97 4.48
N CYS A 112 11.41 -11.44 5.60
CA CYS A 112 11.28 -12.05 6.94
C CYS A 112 10.11 -11.49 7.77
N THR A 113 9.30 -10.59 7.21
CA THR A 113 8.02 -10.17 7.83
C THR A 113 7.09 -11.39 7.95
N PRO A 114 6.55 -11.72 9.14
CA PRO A 114 5.72 -12.91 9.35
C PRO A 114 4.35 -12.80 8.65
N ASP A 115 3.85 -11.57 8.48
CA ASP A 115 2.66 -11.22 7.70
C ASP A 115 2.96 -10.04 6.78
N GLY A 116 2.74 -10.19 5.49
CA GLY A 116 3.26 -9.30 4.44
C GLY A 116 2.33 -8.19 4.08
N TRP A 117 1.10 -8.37 4.54
CA TRP A 117 0.02 -7.44 4.41
C TRP A 117 -0.02 -6.51 5.63
N SER A 118 0.45 -6.95 6.81
CA SER A 118 0.20 -6.24 8.08
C SER A 118 0.90 -4.89 8.15
N VAL A 119 2.19 -4.81 7.81
CA VAL A 119 2.93 -3.53 7.80
C VAL A 119 2.33 -2.55 6.78
N PRO A 120 2.11 -2.92 5.50
CA PRO A 120 1.42 -2.06 4.54
C PRO A 120 0.02 -1.63 5.00
N TRP A 121 -0.76 -2.56 5.56
CA TRP A 121 -2.10 -2.29 6.05
C TRP A 121 -2.10 -1.30 7.21
N ALA A 122 -1.22 -1.49 8.19
CA ALA A 122 -1.07 -0.58 9.33
C ALA A 122 -0.69 0.84 8.86
N VAL A 123 0.28 0.97 7.95
CA VAL A 123 0.66 2.26 7.37
C VAL A 123 -0.51 2.91 6.64
N GLY A 124 -1.21 2.16 5.79
CA GLY A 124 -2.38 2.68 5.06
C GLY A 124 -3.49 3.16 6.00
N SER A 125 -3.73 2.41 7.08
CA SER A 125 -4.77 2.71 8.07
C SER A 125 -4.45 3.95 8.89
N LEU A 126 -3.21 4.07 9.33
CA LEU A 126 -2.74 5.25 10.05
C LEU A 126 -2.78 6.51 9.17
N LEU A 127 -2.36 6.40 7.90
CA LEU A 127 -2.46 7.52 6.95
C LEU A 127 -3.90 7.94 6.73
N TRP A 128 -4.81 6.98 6.63
CA TRP A 128 -6.23 7.27 6.53
C TRP A 128 -6.70 8.02 7.76
N GLN A 129 -6.46 7.51 8.98
CA GLN A 129 -6.84 8.17 10.24
C GLN A 129 -6.36 9.64 10.30
N VAL A 130 -5.09 9.92 9.98
CA VAL A 130 -4.56 11.30 9.99
C VAL A 130 -5.29 12.24 9.03
N GLY A 131 -5.82 11.72 7.93
CA GLY A 131 -6.57 12.54 6.97
C GLY A 131 -7.90 13.11 7.49
N GLU A 132 -8.33 12.77 8.71
CA GLU A 132 -9.45 13.45 9.39
C GLU A 132 -9.07 14.84 9.93
N GLN A 133 -7.78 15.15 9.99
CA GLN A 133 -7.29 16.43 10.48
C GLN A 133 -7.30 17.50 9.39
N SER A 134 -7.55 18.76 9.77
CA SER A 134 -7.62 19.87 8.82
C SER A 134 -6.27 20.27 8.21
N ASN A 135 -5.14 19.91 8.85
CA ASN A 135 -3.80 20.22 8.35
C ASN A 135 -2.79 19.13 8.77
N PRO A 136 -2.81 17.96 8.11
CA PRO A 136 -1.96 16.84 8.49
C PRO A 136 -0.49 17.13 8.19
N SER A 137 0.38 16.89 9.18
CA SER A 137 1.82 17.12 9.05
C SER A 137 2.51 16.00 8.25
N ALA A 138 3.65 16.32 7.62
CA ALA A 138 4.44 15.33 6.89
C ALA A 138 4.84 14.13 7.77
N TRP A 139 4.98 12.96 7.14
CA TRP A 139 5.33 11.70 7.80
C TRP A 139 6.57 11.08 7.17
N HIS A 140 7.28 10.24 7.94
CA HIS A 140 8.49 9.58 7.45
C HIS A 140 8.81 8.31 8.25
N PHE A 141 9.68 7.49 7.67
CA PHE A 141 10.37 6.43 8.38
C PHE A 141 11.75 6.91 8.85
N ARG A 142 12.14 6.53 10.07
CA ARG A 142 13.47 6.77 10.62
C ARG A 142 14.06 5.44 11.08
N LEU A 143 15.28 5.14 10.62
CA LEU A 143 16.03 4.00 11.12
C LEU A 143 16.66 4.39 12.47
N GLU A 144 16.39 3.60 13.50
CA GLU A 144 16.92 3.71 14.85
C GLU A 144 17.67 2.41 15.22
N ALA A 145 18.35 2.39 16.37
CA ALA A 145 19.13 1.22 16.79
C ALA A 145 18.27 -0.06 16.94
N ASP A 146 17.02 0.13 17.35
CA ASP A 146 16.09 -0.97 17.66
C ASP A 146 15.11 -1.28 16.51
N GLY A 147 15.21 -0.58 15.37
CA GLY A 147 14.37 -0.84 14.20
C GLY A 147 13.95 0.40 13.43
N TRP A 148 12.82 0.30 12.73
CA TRP A 148 12.26 1.36 11.91
C TRP A 148 11.10 2.05 12.62
N ARG A 149 11.30 3.32 12.96
CA ARG A 149 10.27 4.16 13.56
C ARG A 149 9.43 4.83 12.46
N LEU A 150 8.12 4.60 12.48
CA LEU A 150 7.15 5.35 11.68
C LEU A 150 6.72 6.61 12.46
N VAL A 151 7.14 7.77 11.97
CA VAL A 151 6.79 9.07 12.55
C VAL A 151 5.63 9.65 11.75
N LEU A 152 4.44 9.69 12.37
CA LEU A 152 3.21 10.15 11.73
C LEU A 152 2.33 10.96 12.70
N PRO A 153 2.44 12.30 12.72
CA PRO A 153 1.74 13.12 13.70
C PRO A 153 0.21 12.96 13.71
N GLY A 154 -0.37 12.91 14.92
CA GLY A 154 -1.81 12.89 15.14
C GLY A 154 -2.56 11.59 14.79
N CYS A 155 -1.88 10.46 14.63
CA CYS A 155 -2.51 9.14 14.64
C CYS A 155 -2.43 8.47 16.03
N ASP A 156 -3.26 7.45 16.25
CA ASP A 156 -3.10 6.50 17.36
C ASP A 156 -2.60 5.14 16.83
N PRO A 157 -1.30 4.83 16.98
CA PRO A 157 -0.75 3.56 16.52
C PRO A 157 -1.12 2.34 17.39
N ALA A 158 -1.77 2.52 18.55
CA ALA A 158 -2.01 1.43 19.49
C ALA A 158 -2.82 0.27 18.88
N GLU A 159 -3.81 0.57 18.06
CA GLU A 159 -4.68 -0.43 17.40
C GLU A 159 -3.92 -1.32 16.39
N PHE A 160 -2.71 -0.93 15.98
CA PHE A 160 -1.94 -1.62 14.93
C PHE A 160 -0.78 -2.45 15.48
N VAL A 161 -0.40 -2.25 16.75
CA VAL A 161 0.62 -3.07 17.43
C VAL A 161 0.19 -4.53 17.47
N GLU A 162 -1.10 -4.78 17.73
CA GLU A 162 -1.65 -6.14 17.73
C GLU A 162 -1.71 -6.76 16.32
N GLN A 163 -1.80 -5.92 15.29
CA GLN A 163 -1.90 -6.36 13.90
C GLN A 163 -0.53 -6.61 13.25
N VAL A 164 0.53 -5.99 13.78
CA VAL A 164 1.90 -6.10 13.25
C VAL A 164 2.75 -6.85 14.27
N PRO A 165 3.00 -8.16 14.07
CA PRO A 165 3.77 -8.95 15.02
C PRO A 165 5.15 -8.32 15.29
N GLY A 166 5.53 -8.21 16.56
CA GLY A 166 6.82 -7.65 16.97
C GLY A 166 6.92 -6.12 16.89
N ALA A 167 5.89 -5.41 16.42
CA ALA A 167 5.86 -3.96 16.53
C ALA A 167 5.66 -3.53 17.99
N THR A 168 6.16 -2.36 18.34
CA THR A 168 6.01 -1.77 19.67
C THR A 168 5.67 -0.29 19.57
N LEU A 169 5.18 0.27 20.67
CA LEU A 169 4.95 1.70 20.81
C LEU A 169 6.16 2.36 21.44
N VAL A 170 6.56 3.50 20.88
CA VAL A 170 7.60 4.35 21.45
C VAL A 170 7.01 5.73 21.68
N ASP A 171 7.15 6.25 22.89
CA ASP A 171 6.70 7.60 23.24
C ASP A 171 7.38 8.65 22.36
N ARG A 172 6.61 9.66 21.96
CA ARG A 172 7.16 10.80 21.23
C ARG A 172 7.97 11.70 22.16
N THR A 173 9.14 12.11 21.69
CA THR A 173 10.01 13.05 22.41
C THR A 173 9.64 14.50 22.13
N ASP A 174 8.92 14.76 21.04
CA ASP A 174 8.61 16.08 20.48
C ASP A 174 7.13 16.48 20.61
N GLY A 175 6.32 15.68 21.29
CA GLY A 175 4.91 15.99 21.51
C GLY A 175 4.14 14.85 22.16
N PRO A 176 2.82 15.00 22.34
CA PRO A 176 1.96 13.93 22.83
C PRO A 176 1.79 12.83 21.77
N GLY A 177 1.65 11.59 22.24
CA GLY A 177 1.37 10.41 21.44
C GLY A 177 2.54 9.42 21.36
N ALA A 178 2.33 8.36 20.60
CA ALA A 178 3.32 7.33 20.35
C ALA A 178 3.60 7.21 18.85
N ASP A 179 4.76 6.65 18.52
CA ASP A 179 5.12 6.19 17.19
C ASP A 179 5.15 4.66 17.16
N LEU A 180 4.95 4.10 15.96
CA LEU A 180 5.07 2.66 15.73
C LEU A 180 6.54 2.33 15.43
N LEU A 181 7.15 1.48 16.26
CA LEU A 181 8.47 0.92 16.02
C LEU A 181 8.31 -0.48 15.43
N LEU A 182 8.89 -0.67 14.25
CA LEU A 182 8.92 -1.94 13.52
C LEU A 182 10.28 -2.60 13.70
N PRO A 183 10.35 -3.94 13.82
CA PRO A 183 11.61 -4.67 13.84
C PRO A 183 12.52 -4.31 12.65
N ALA A 184 13.82 -4.23 12.90
CA ALA A 184 14.82 -3.83 11.90
C ALA A 184 14.78 -4.70 10.65
N GLU A 185 14.49 -5.98 10.83
CA GLU A 185 14.42 -6.97 9.77
C GLU A 185 13.22 -6.78 8.83
N TYR A 186 12.21 -5.98 9.18
CA TYR A 186 11.00 -5.85 8.36
C TYR A 186 11.19 -4.97 7.12
N LEU A 187 12.14 -4.05 7.18
CA LEU A 187 12.31 -3.00 6.19
C LEU A 187 13.78 -2.84 5.81
N SER A 188 14.02 -2.51 4.54
CA SER A 188 15.34 -2.12 4.03
C SER A 188 15.28 -0.75 3.37
N GLN A 189 16.44 -0.14 3.17
CA GLN A 189 16.54 1.12 2.44
C GLN A 189 15.99 0.97 1.00
N PRO A 190 15.47 2.06 0.40
CA PRO A 190 14.76 2.05 -0.88
C PRO A 190 15.50 1.40 -2.08
#